data_AF-A0A2E9FE13-F1
#
_entry.id   AF-A0A2E9FE13-F1
#
_cell.length_a   1.000
_cell.length_b   1.000
_cell.length_c   1.000
_cell.angle_alpha   90.00
_cell.angle_beta   90.00
_cell.angle_gamma   90.00
#
_symmetry.space_group_name_H-M   'P 1'
#
loop_
_entity.id
_entity.type
_entity.pdbx_description
1 polymer ?
#
loop_
_entity_poly.entity_id
_entity_poly.type
_entity_poly.pdbx_seq_one_letter_code
_entity_poly.pdbx_strand_id
1 'polypeptide(L)'
;MVGFPGTIASLWQQAGRVGRGSATSLIILIVNNLPIEQYLTQHPEYLFEQMPEQTVISPENPHILAEHLRCAAHEIPLRKSDQKFFGKRMPLIADYLYKKGNLKQSGPQYYVPQNDYPSRQIDLRSVPSQSYAIKDIQTNKIIGTIDGARIFSHAHPGAIYLHNSETYLIKELDFDQRIVTAELVTSDYYTQSVVTEHINIIESRGQKNWGNGTIKTGKILIKSRATEFQQITFHSHEFIGRKGLNLPEQKMQTLGTWFIPNSNFLPFVEGELQLSYFSGLKAIKNVLESILPLYTMSEQKGCLGKVQPDDDGKLAIFLLDAYPGGLGYAETSYNQFDQMMLHASEIISNCSCHDGCPSCIHQMYMFASNDKKPDKQTAIEILKLIFQNT
;
A
#
# COMPACT_ATOMS: atom_id res chain seq x y z
N MET A 1 14.35 3.13 -21.13
CA MET A 1 13.52 3.10 -19.90
C MET A 1 14.34 3.75 -18.80
N VAL A 2 13.79 4.73 -18.09
CA VAL A 2 14.49 5.42 -16.99
C VAL A 2 13.83 4.94 -15.69
N GLY A 3 14.54 4.13 -14.93
CA GLY A 3 14.05 3.38 -13.78
C GLY A 3 13.41 2.05 -14.13
N PHE A 4 13.40 1.16 -13.16
CA PHE A 4 12.62 -0.08 -13.21
C PHE A 4 11.13 0.27 -13.08
N PRO A 5 10.25 -0.23 -13.96
CA PRO A 5 8.84 0.17 -13.97
C PRO A 5 7.99 -0.47 -12.85
N GLY A 6 8.63 -1.07 -11.85
CA GLY A 6 7.99 -1.67 -10.68
C GLY A 6 7.81 -3.18 -10.78
N THR A 7 7.64 -3.75 -11.99
CA THR A 7 7.50 -5.20 -12.20
C THR A 7 8.25 -5.69 -13.45
N ILE A 8 8.68 -6.95 -13.43
CA ILE A 8 9.29 -7.70 -14.53
C ILE A 8 8.31 -7.76 -15.71
N ALA A 9 7.03 -8.00 -15.43
CA ALA A 9 5.98 -7.95 -16.46
C ALA A 9 5.95 -6.58 -17.19
N SER A 10 5.98 -5.48 -16.44
CA SER A 10 5.96 -4.12 -17.02
C SER A 10 7.24 -3.81 -17.79
N LEU A 11 8.39 -4.29 -17.29
CA LEU A 11 9.67 -4.16 -17.96
C LEU A 11 9.63 -4.82 -19.35
N TRP A 12 9.21 -6.08 -19.41
CA TRP A 12 9.11 -6.81 -20.68
C TRP A 12 8.04 -6.25 -21.61
N GLN A 13 6.92 -5.75 -21.08
CA GLN A 13 5.92 -5.05 -21.89
C GLN A 13 6.45 -3.74 -22.49
N GLN A 14 7.22 -2.95 -21.72
CA GLN A 14 7.84 -1.73 -22.23
C GLN A 14 8.94 -2.03 -23.24
N ALA A 15 9.79 -3.03 -22.96
CA ALA A 15 10.82 -3.54 -23.86
C ALA A 15 10.22 -3.99 -25.20
N GLY A 16 9.13 -4.77 -25.17
CA GLY A 16 8.43 -5.28 -26.35
C GLY A 16 7.76 -4.21 -27.23
N ARG A 17 7.75 -2.93 -26.82
CA ARG A 17 7.32 -1.83 -27.69
C ARG A 17 8.32 -1.51 -28.80
N VAL A 18 9.56 -1.98 -28.68
CA VAL A 18 10.66 -1.73 -29.61
C VAL A 18 11.10 -3.05 -30.26
N GLY A 19 11.39 -3.03 -31.56
CA GLY A 19 11.77 -4.23 -32.33
C GLY A 19 10.60 -4.83 -33.11
N ARG A 20 10.29 -4.24 -34.26
CA ARG A 20 9.29 -4.77 -35.22
C ARG A 20 10.01 -5.16 -36.52
N GLY A 21 9.64 -6.31 -37.10
CA GLY A 21 10.24 -6.80 -38.34
C GLY A 21 11.64 -7.39 -38.13
N SER A 22 12.52 -7.25 -39.11
CA SER A 22 13.85 -7.89 -39.13
C SER A 22 15.01 -6.95 -38.78
N ALA A 23 14.73 -5.67 -38.48
CA ALA A 23 15.76 -4.69 -38.15
C ALA A 23 16.24 -4.87 -36.70
N THR A 24 17.53 -4.61 -36.46
CA THR A 24 18.12 -4.64 -35.11
C THR A 24 17.46 -3.60 -34.21
N SER A 25 17.08 -4.00 -33.00
CA SER A 25 16.54 -3.13 -31.96
C SER A 25 17.41 -3.13 -30.72
N LEU A 26 17.42 -1.99 -30.00
CA LEU A 26 18.13 -1.82 -28.74
C LEU A 26 17.18 -1.31 -27.67
N ILE A 27 17.24 -1.93 -26.49
CA ILE A 27 16.50 -1.53 -25.30
C ILE A 27 17.55 -1.20 -24.22
N ILE A 28 17.46 0.01 -23.66
CA ILE A 28 18.36 0.48 -22.60
C ILE A 28 17.53 0.72 -21.34
N LEU A 29 17.88 0.04 -20.25
CA LEU A 29 17.36 0.28 -18.90
C LEU A 29 18.39 1.12 -18.15
N ILE A 30 18.01 2.33 -17.74
CA ILE A 30 18.84 3.23 -16.94
C ILE A 30 18.33 3.14 -15.50
N VAL A 31 19.07 2.50 -14.62
CA VAL A 31 18.65 2.26 -13.22
C VAL A 31 18.87 3.48 -12.31
N ASN A 32 18.04 3.60 -11.29
CA ASN A 32 18.08 4.62 -10.24
C ASN A 32 18.61 4.05 -8.91
N ASN A 33 18.73 4.93 -7.92
CA ASN A 33 19.15 4.61 -6.56
C ASN A 33 18.00 4.04 -5.70
N LEU A 34 17.20 3.10 -6.23
CA LEU A 34 16.16 2.40 -5.47
C LEU A 34 16.62 1.01 -5.03
N PRO A 35 16.19 0.46 -3.89
CA PRO A 35 16.74 -0.82 -3.39
C PRO A 35 16.45 -1.98 -4.33
N ILE A 36 15.24 -2.03 -4.87
CA ILE A 36 14.84 -3.01 -5.90
C ILE A 36 15.71 -2.90 -7.16
N GLU A 37 16.07 -1.69 -7.59
CA GLU A 37 16.87 -1.49 -8.80
C GLU A 37 18.34 -1.88 -8.60
N GLN A 38 18.89 -1.66 -7.39
CA GLN A 38 20.23 -2.14 -7.06
C GLN A 38 20.28 -3.66 -7.01
N TYR A 39 19.27 -4.29 -6.41
CA TYR A 39 19.16 -5.75 -6.41
C TYR A 39 19.19 -6.31 -7.83
N LEU A 40 18.37 -5.76 -8.73
CA LEU A 40 18.32 -6.17 -10.14
C LEU A 40 19.63 -5.89 -10.90
N THR A 41 20.40 -4.89 -10.49
CA THR A 41 21.71 -4.58 -11.10
C THR A 41 22.79 -5.57 -10.64
N GLN A 42 22.72 -6.02 -9.38
CA GLN A 42 23.63 -7.02 -8.82
C GLN A 42 23.27 -8.44 -9.27
N HIS A 43 21.99 -8.68 -9.56
CA HIS A 43 21.43 -9.94 -10.00
C HIS A 43 20.70 -9.78 -11.35
N PRO A 44 21.41 -9.43 -12.43
CA PRO A 44 20.78 -9.23 -13.74
C PRO A 44 20.09 -10.50 -14.26
N GLU A 45 20.56 -11.69 -13.86
CA GLU A 45 19.91 -12.98 -14.13
C GLU A 45 18.45 -13.00 -13.68
N TYR A 46 18.11 -12.28 -12.60
CA TYR A 46 16.75 -12.15 -12.10
C TYR A 46 15.79 -11.59 -13.17
N LEU A 47 16.26 -10.69 -14.04
CA LEU A 47 15.44 -10.10 -15.11
C LEU A 47 15.08 -11.10 -16.21
N PHE A 48 15.93 -12.12 -16.42
CA PHE A 48 15.83 -13.04 -17.56
C PHE A 48 15.33 -14.43 -17.15
N GLU A 49 15.62 -14.86 -15.93
CA GLU A 49 15.32 -16.22 -15.45
C GLU A 49 14.00 -16.29 -14.67
N GLN A 50 13.54 -15.18 -14.11
CA GLN A 50 12.31 -15.17 -13.33
C GLN A 50 11.07 -15.15 -14.21
N MET A 51 10.06 -15.92 -13.80
CA MET A 51 8.73 -15.77 -14.35
C MET A 51 8.15 -14.41 -13.93
N PRO A 52 7.34 -13.78 -14.79
CA PRO A 52 6.59 -12.58 -14.40
C PRO A 52 5.81 -12.80 -13.11
N GLU A 53 5.66 -11.74 -12.34
CA GLU A 53 5.08 -11.79 -10.99
C GLU A 53 3.65 -12.33 -11.00
N GLN A 54 3.23 -12.88 -9.86
CA GLN A 54 1.87 -13.39 -9.73
C GLN A 54 0.87 -12.24 -9.62
N THR A 55 -0.21 -12.31 -10.39
CA THR A 55 -1.36 -11.42 -10.18
C THR A 55 -2.06 -11.80 -8.90
N VAL A 56 -2.07 -10.86 -7.94
CA VAL A 56 -2.81 -11.03 -6.69
C VAL A 56 -4.22 -10.52 -6.88
N ILE A 57 -5.22 -11.37 -6.64
CA ILE A 57 -6.62 -10.99 -6.64
C ILE A 57 -7.28 -11.50 -5.36
N SER A 58 -8.19 -10.71 -4.79
CA SER A 58 -8.97 -11.08 -3.61
C SER A 58 -10.47 -11.06 -3.96
N PRO A 59 -10.97 -12.09 -4.68
CA PRO A 59 -12.38 -12.14 -5.08
C PRO A 59 -13.33 -12.28 -3.87
N GLU A 60 -12.82 -12.76 -2.73
CA GLU A 60 -13.56 -12.81 -1.46
C GLU A 60 -13.39 -11.55 -0.59
N ASN A 61 -12.81 -10.46 -1.11
CA ASN A 61 -12.81 -9.17 -0.44
C ASN A 61 -14.27 -8.77 -0.17
N PRO A 62 -14.68 -8.54 1.10
CA PRO A 62 -16.08 -8.34 1.44
C PRO A 62 -16.67 -7.05 0.87
N HIS A 63 -15.86 -6.02 0.63
CA HIS A 63 -16.32 -4.76 0.03
C HIS A 63 -16.62 -4.94 -1.46
N ILE A 64 -15.72 -5.59 -2.19
CA ILE A 64 -15.89 -5.88 -3.62
C ILE A 64 -17.05 -6.86 -3.81
N LEU A 65 -17.05 -7.95 -3.04
CA LEU A 65 -18.07 -8.98 -3.14
C LEU A 65 -19.48 -8.44 -2.82
N ALA A 66 -19.62 -7.55 -1.83
CA ALA A 66 -20.91 -6.95 -1.50
C ALA A 66 -21.51 -6.18 -2.69
N GLU A 67 -20.72 -5.36 -3.37
CA GLU A 67 -21.19 -4.58 -4.53
C GLU A 67 -21.53 -5.50 -5.71
N HIS A 68 -20.68 -6.49 -6.00
CA HIS A 68 -20.95 -7.46 -7.06
C HIS A 68 -22.19 -8.33 -6.77
N LEU A 69 -22.47 -8.67 -5.50
CA LEU A 69 -23.69 -9.39 -5.13
C LEU A 69 -24.95 -8.52 -5.34
N ARG A 70 -24.88 -7.20 -5.14
CA ARG A 70 -26.00 -6.30 -5.47
C ARG A 70 -26.28 -6.32 -6.97
N CYS A 71 -25.24 -6.21 -7.80
CA CYS A 71 -25.38 -6.34 -9.26
C CYS A 71 -25.95 -7.70 -9.66
N ALA A 72 -25.36 -8.79 -9.16
CA ALA A 72 -25.80 -10.13 -9.47
C ALA A 72 -27.27 -10.36 -9.06
N ALA A 73 -27.68 -9.87 -7.88
CA ALA A 73 -29.07 -9.95 -7.40
C ALA A 73 -30.07 -9.09 -8.19
N HIS A 74 -29.60 -8.05 -8.88
CA HIS A 74 -30.40 -7.27 -9.82
C HIS A 74 -30.59 -8.01 -11.14
N GLU A 75 -29.54 -8.69 -11.63
CA GLU A 75 -29.59 -9.49 -12.86
C GLU A 75 -30.42 -10.77 -12.67
N ILE A 76 -30.13 -11.55 -11.64
CA ILE A 76 -30.78 -12.84 -11.33
C ILE A 76 -30.88 -12.99 -9.80
N PRO A 77 -32.08 -13.28 -9.24
CA PRO A 77 -32.23 -13.45 -7.80
C PRO A 77 -31.31 -14.54 -7.21
N LEU A 78 -30.43 -14.13 -6.30
CA LEU A 78 -29.40 -14.95 -5.67
C LEU A 78 -29.98 -16.00 -4.74
N ARG A 79 -29.38 -17.19 -4.74
CA ARG A 79 -29.64 -18.28 -3.80
C ARG A 79 -28.37 -18.60 -3.02
N LYS A 80 -28.50 -19.17 -1.82
CA LYS A 80 -27.34 -19.62 -1.02
C LYS A 80 -26.46 -20.63 -1.77
N SER A 81 -27.02 -21.40 -2.71
CA SER A 81 -26.29 -22.32 -3.59
C SER A 81 -25.30 -21.62 -4.53
N ASP A 82 -25.47 -20.33 -4.78
CA ASP A 82 -24.62 -19.55 -5.69
C ASP A 82 -23.25 -19.23 -5.07
N GLN A 83 -23.02 -19.62 -3.81
CA GLN A 83 -21.69 -19.64 -3.19
C GLN A 83 -20.63 -20.37 -4.06
N LYS A 84 -21.05 -21.29 -4.93
CA LYS A 84 -20.16 -21.96 -5.89
C LYS A 84 -19.51 -21.00 -6.91
N PHE A 85 -20.15 -19.85 -7.17
CA PHE A 85 -19.65 -18.82 -8.08
C PHE A 85 -18.95 -17.69 -7.32
N PHE A 86 -19.49 -17.32 -6.16
CA PHE A 86 -19.12 -16.11 -5.42
C PHE A 86 -18.23 -16.36 -4.19
N GLY A 87 -17.87 -17.62 -3.93
CA GLY A 87 -17.04 -18.00 -2.80
C GLY A 87 -17.81 -18.24 -1.50
N LYS A 88 -17.09 -18.70 -0.48
CA LYS A 88 -17.67 -19.21 0.77
C LYS A 88 -18.31 -18.11 1.62
N ARG A 89 -17.88 -16.86 1.42
CA ARG A 89 -18.38 -15.68 2.15
C ARG A 89 -19.72 -15.17 1.63
N MET A 90 -20.12 -15.55 0.41
CA MET A 90 -21.32 -15.01 -0.24
C MET A 90 -22.59 -15.10 0.62
N PRO A 91 -22.93 -16.25 1.26
CA PRO A 91 -24.17 -16.34 2.04
C PRO A 91 -24.20 -15.33 3.20
N LEU A 92 -23.06 -15.14 3.89
CA LEU A 92 -22.95 -14.21 5.01
C LEU A 92 -23.09 -12.75 4.55
N ILE A 93 -22.50 -12.41 3.41
CA ILE A 93 -22.58 -11.04 2.85
C ILE A 93 -23.98 -10.76 2.31
N ALA A 94 -24.62 -11.72 1.64
CA ALA A 94 -26.00 -11.58 1.18
C ALA A 94 -26.96 -11.36 2.36
N ASP A 95 -26.82 -12.13 3.44
CA ASP A 95 -27.58 -11.95 4.69
C ASP A 95 -27.32 -10.57 5.32
N TYR A 96 -26.08 -10.09 5.30
CA TYR A 96 -25.73 -8.75 5.78
C TYR A 96 -26.39 -7.64 4.93
N LEU A 97 -26.31 -7.75 3.60
CA LEU A 97 -26.90 -6.79 2.68
C LEU A 97 -28.44 -6.73 2.80
N TYR A 98 -29.08 -7.88 2.98
CA TYR A 98 -30.52 -7.97 3.28
C TYR A 98 -30.87 -7.24 4.57
N LYS A 99 -30.14 -7.52 5.67
CA LYS A 99 -30.34 -6.84 6.96
C LYS A 99 -30.13 -5.33 6.89
N LYS A 100 -29.22 -4.88 6.02
CA LYS A 100 -28.97 -3.45 5.75
C LYS A 100 -29.95 -2.83 4.76
N GLY A 101 -30.91 -3.59 4.23
CA GLY A 101 -31.93 -3.11 3.31
C GLY A 101 -31.46 -2.95 1.86
N ASN A 102 -30.21 -3.32 1.54
CA ASN A 102 -29.64 -3.27 0.19
C ASN A 102 -30.13 -4.41 -0.70
N LEU A 103 -30.60 -5.51 -0.11
CA LEU A 103 -31.28 -6.60 -0.79
C LEU A 103 -32.68 -6.77 -0.19
N LYS A 104 -33.61 -7.29 -0.99
CA LYS A 104 -34.89 -7.82 -0.54
C LYS A 104 -34.86 -9.35 -0.60
N GLN A 105 -35.71 -9.99 0.18
CA GLN A 105 -35.81 -11.44 0.24
C GLN A 105 -37.21 -11.88 -0.16
N SER A 106 -37.30 -12.89 -1.03
CA SER A 106 -38.53 -13.61 -1.36
C SER A 106 -38.26 -15.10 -1.27
N GLY A 107 -38.80 -15.76 -0.24
CA GLY A 107 -38.48 -17.15 0.07
C GLY A 107 -36.96 -17.37 0.24
N PRO A 108 -36.34 -18.31 -0.51
CA PRO A 108 -34.90 -18.58 -0.42
C PRO A 108 -34.03 -17.65 -1.29
N GLN A 109 -34.63 -16.66 -1.96
CA GLN A 109 -33.94 -15.80 -2.93
C GLN A 109 -33.74 -14.38 -2.41
N TYR A 110 -32.57 -13.81 -2.70
CA TYR A 110 -32.27 -12.39 -2.51
C TYR A 110 -32.30 -11.66 -3.85
N TYR A 111 -32.89 -10.48 -3.91
CA TYR A 111 -33.01 -9.71 -5.14
C TYR A 111 -32.92 -8.21 -4.87
N VAL A 112 -32.62 -7.44 -5.93
CA VAL A 112 -32.73 -5.97 -5.93
C VAL A 112 -33.97 -5.57 -6.74
N PRO A 113 -34.82 -4.64 -6.25
CA PRO A 113 -35.94 -4.13 -7.04
C PRO A 113 -35.51 -3.51 -8.38
N GLN A 114 -36.28 -3.70 -9.46
CA GLN A 114 -35.91 -3.26 -10.81
C GLN A 114 -35.62 -1.76 -10.97
N ASN A 115 -36.14 -0.91 -10.07
CA ASN A 115 -35.93 0.53 -10.12
C ASN A 115 -34.57 0.97 -9.57
N ASP A 116 -33.80 0.07 -8.97
CA ASP A 116 -32.46 0.34 -8.47
C ASP A 116 -31.41 -0.33 -9.38
N TYR A 117 -30.52 0.46 -9.98
CA TYR A 117 -29.48 0.01 -10.91
C TYR A 117 -28.11 0.09 -10.24
N PRO A 118 -27.71 -0.92 -9.43
CA PRO A 118 -26.46 -0.88 -8.66
C PRO A 118 -25.23 -0.75 -9.57
N SER A 119 -25.26 -1.32 -10.77
CA SER A 119 -24.15 -1.24 -11.74
C SER A 119 -23.78 0.18 -12.16
N ARG A 120 -24.70 1.16 -12.06
CA ARG A 120 -24.41 2.58 -12.35
C ARG A 120 -23.71 3.29 -11.20
N GLN A 121 -23.76 2.72 -10.00
CA GLN A 121 -23.17 3.27 -8.78
C GLN A 121 -21.80 2.64 -8.49
N ILE A 122 -21.38 1.65 -9.28
CA ILE A 122 -20.16 0.89 -9.07
C ILE A 122 -19.11 1.24 -10.11
N ASP A 123 -18.01 1.82 -9.63
CA ASP A 123 -16.74 1.88 -10.34
C ASP A 123 -16.00 0.55 -10.15
N LEU A 124 -15.45 0.01 -11.24
CA LEU A 124 -14.65 -1.23 -11.21
C LEU A 124 -13.20 -0.99 -10.79
N ARG A 125 -12.72 0.27 -10.84
CA ARG A 125 -11.34 0.65 -10.54
C ARG A 125 -11.16 1.26 -9.15
N SER A 126 -12.25 1.70 -8.53
CA SER A 126 -12.25 2.25 -7.18
C SER A 126 -13.34 1.59 -6.36
N VAL A 127 -13.14 1.44 -5.05
CA VAL A 127 -14.22 1.01 -4.16
C VAL A 127 -15.14 2.24 -3.96
N PRO A 128 -16.32 2.29 -4.61
CA PRO A 128 -17.11 3.53 -4.73
C PRO A 128 -17.63 4.00 -3.37
N SER A 129 -17.82 3.05 -2.45
CA SER A 129 -18.26 3.31 -1.10
C SER A 129 -17.23 4.11 -0.28
N GLN A 130 -16.04 4.40 -0.82
CA GLN A 130 -15.01 5.23 -0.18
C GLN A 130 -14.35 6.28 -1.10
N SER A 131 -14.75 6.42 -2.36
CA SER A 131 -14.15 7.42 -3.27
C SER A 131 -14.77 8.82 -3.13
N TYR A 132 -13.97 9.85 -3.39
CA TYR A 132 -14.37 11.25 -3.45
C TYR A 132 -14.29 11.78 -4.89
N ALA A 133 -15.26 12.58 -5.30
CA ALA A 133 -15.23 13.28 -6.59
C ALA A 133 -14.48 14.61 -6.42
N ILE A 134 -13.51 14.89 -7.30
CA ILE A 134 -12.78 16.15 -7.33
C ILE A 134 -13.45 17.06 -8.37
N LYS A 135 -13.91 18.22 -7.91
CA LYS A 135 -14.70 19.16 -8.69
C LYS A 135 -14.00 20.49 -8.78
N ASP A 136 -13.86 21.00 -10.00
CA ASP A 136 -13.36 22.35 -10.22
C ASP A 136 -14.42 23.38 -9.84
N ILE A 137 -14.05 24.33 -8.97
CA ILE A 137 -14.92 25.40 -8.49
C ILE A 137 -15.38 26.35 -9.59
N GLN A 138 -14.56 26.57 -10.63
CA GLN A 138 -14.87 27.52 -11.70
C GLN A 138 -15.81 26.92 -12.73
N THR A 139 -15.50 25.70 -13.19
CA THR A 139 -16.28 25.04 -14.24
C THR A 139 -17.41 24.16 -13.71
N ASN A 140 -17.40 23.86 -12.41
CA ASN A 140 -18.29 22.92 -11.76
C ASN A 140 -18.24 21.50 -12.38
N LYS A 141 -17.15 21.18 -13.09
CA LYS A 141 -16.93 19.88 -13.71
C LYS A 141 -16.16 18.96 -12.77
N ILE A 142 -16.46 17.67 -12.83
CA ILE A 142 -15.67 16.64 -12.16
C ILE A 142 -14.39 16.45 -12.99
N ILE A 143 -13.25 16.73 -12.39
CA ILE A 143 -11.93 16.59 -13.03
C ILE A 143 -11.34 15.20 -12.77
N GLY A 144 -11.71 14.55 -11.68
CA GLY A 144 -11.23 13.21 -11.35
C GLY A 144 -11.89 12.63 -10.10
N THR A 145 -11.48 11.42 -9.73
CA THR A 145 -11.89 10.75 -8.49
C THR A 145 -10.65 10.33 -7.71
N ILE A 146 -10.77 10.28 -6.38
CA ILE A 146 -9.70 9.84 -5.50
C ILE A 146 -10.24 8.88 -4.43
N ASP A 147 -9.46 7.86 -4.11
CA ASP A 147 -9.79 6.93 -3.02
C ASP A 147 -9.75 7.64 -1.66
N GLY A 148 -10.74 7.40 -0.81
CA GLY A 148 -10.84 7.97 0.53
C GLY A 148 -9.66 7.61 1.43
N ALA A 149 -9.02 6.46 1.23
CA ALA A 149 -7.78 6.10 1.95
C ALA A 149 -6.62 7.07 1.65
N ARG A 150 -6.69 7.79 0.52
CA ARG A 150 -5.65 8.70 0.03
C ARG A 150 -6.04 10.18 0.13
N ILE A 151 -7.23 10.48 0.66
CA ILE A 151 -7.74 11.85 0.68
C ILE A 151 -6.88 12.78 1.54
N PHE A 152 -6.41 12.29 2.70
CA PHE A 152 -5.60 13.09 3.62
C PHE A 152 -4.18 13.34 3.15
N SER A 153 -3.64 12.53 2.24
CA SER A 153 -2.30 12.70 1.70
C SER A 153 -2.26 13.51 0.41
N HIS A 154 -3.36 13.57 -0.35
CA HIS A 154 -3.37 14.18 -1.69
C HIS A 154 -4.43 15.24 -1.92
N ALA A 155 -5.50 15.26 -1.14
CA ALA A 155 -6.67 16.09 -1.39
C ALA A 155 -7.30 16.68 -0.11
N HIS A 156 -6.44 17.02 0.86
CA HIS A 156 -6.86 17.81 2.01
C HIS A 156 -6.97 19.30 1.65
N PRO A 157 -7.74 20.10 2.41
CA PRO A 157 -7.73 21.56 2.26
C PRO A 157 -6.30 22.12 2.33
N GLY A 158 -5.91 22.90 1.32
CA GLY A 158 -4.57 23.46 1.15
C GLY A 158 -3.59 22.60 0.33
N ALA A 159 -3.97 21.38 -0.08
CA ALA A 159 -3.14 20.54 -0.93
C ALA A 159 -3.06 21.07 -2.37
N ILE A 160 -1.91 20.88 -3.01
CA ILE A 160 -1.73 21.01 -4.46
C ILE A 160 -1.93 19.63 -5.08
N TYR A 161 -3.03 19.50 -5.84
CA TYR A 161 -3.39 18.33 -6.60
C TYR A 161 -2.97 18.52 -8.07
N LEU A 162 -2.14 17.62 -8.58
CA LEU A 162 -1.68 17.64 -9.97
C LEU A 162 -2.53 16.70 -10.82
N HIS A 163 -3.14 17.22 -11.88
CA HIS A 163 -3.97 16.45 -12.79
C HIS A 163 -3.71 16.86 -14.23
N ASN A 164 -3.27 15.92 -15.09
CA ASN A 164 -2.93 16.19 -16.50
C ASN A 164 -1.98 17.38 -16.69
N SER A 165 -0.96 17.50 -15.85
CA SER A 165 -0.01 18.62 -15.83
C SER A 165 -0.58 19.98 -15.41
N GLU A 166 -1.85 20.03 -15.01
CA GLU A 166 -2.46 21.21 -14.41
C GLU A 166 -2.46 21.10 -12.88
N THR A 167 -2.20 22.23 -12.21
CA THR A 167 -2.15 22.31 -10.76
C THR A 167 -3.44 22.88 -10.20
N TYR A 168 -4.04 22.16 -9.25
CA TYR A 168 -5.25 22.56 -8.56
C TYR A 168 -4.98 22.72 -7.07
N LEU A 169 -5.40 23.83 -6.48
CA LEU A 169 -5.42 24.02 -5.04
C LEU A 169 -6.72 23.50 -4.47
N ILE A 170 -6.64 22.54 -3.54
CA ILE A 170 -7.80 22.04 -2.83
C ILE A 170 -8.26 23.07 -1.81
N LYS A 171 -9.52 23.51 -1.92
CA LYS A 171 -10.13 24.49 -1.02
C LYS A 171 -10.89 23.84 0.11
N GLU A 172 -11.68 22.84 -0.23
CA GLU A 172 -12.64 22.23 0.69
C GLU A 172 -12.72 20.73 0.45
N LEU A 173 -12.93 20.00 1.55
CA LEU A 173 -13.17 18.58 1.57
C LEU A 173 -14.47 18.32 2.33
N ASP A 174 -15.53 18.01 1.60
CA ASP A 174 -16.83 17.65 2.16
C ASP A 174 -16.89 16.12 2.34
N PHE A 175 -16.93 15.68 3.60
CA PHE A 175 -16.99 14.25 3.96
C PHE A 175 -18.37 13.63 3.72
N ASP A 176 -19.44 14.42 3.86
CA ASP A 176 -20.82 13.94 3.77
C ASP A 176 -21.22 13.76 2.31
N GLN A 177 -20.91 14.77 1.48
CA GLN A 177 -21.16 14.71 0.04
C GLN A 177 -20.07 13.95 -0.73
N ARG A 178 -18.91 13.72 -0.11
CA ARG A 178 -17.72 13.12 -0.73
C ARG A 178 -17.23 13.90 -1.94
N ILE A 179 -17.19 15.21 -1.79
CA ILE A 179 -16.74 16.14 -2.84
C ILE A 179 -15.52 16.89 -2.34
N VAL A 180 -14.51 16.94 -3.20
CA VAL A 180 -13.32 17.79 -3.04
C VAL A 180 -13.49 18.97 -3.97
N THR A 181 -13.50 20.18 -3.42
CA THR A 181 -13.57 21.40 -4.22
C THR A 181 -12.15 21.86 -4.51
N ALA A 182 -11.82 21.95 -5.80
CA ALA A 182 -10.51 22.28 -6.32
C ALA A 182 -10.56 23.58 -7.13
N GLU A 183 -9.54 24.42 -7.03
CA GLU A 183 -9.40 25.64 -7.83
C GLU A 183 -8.16 25.52 -8.71
N LEU A 184 -8.29 25.77 -10.02
CA LEU A 184 -7.14 25.84 -10.92
C LEU A 184 -6.23 27.01 -10.53
N VAL A 185 -4.95 26.73 -10.29
CA VAL A 185 -3.95 27.73 -9.89
C VAL A 185 -2.64 27.51 -10.62
N THR A 186 -1.83 28.55 -10.76
CA THR A 186 -0.41 28.40 -11.10
C THR A 186 0.37 28.29 -9.80
N SER A 187 1.15 27.23 -9.63
CA SER A 187 1.96 27.01 -8.44
C SER A 187 3.36 26.51 -8.79
N ASP A 188 4.37 27.11 -8.14
CA ASP A 188 5.78 26.71 -8.28
C ASP A 188 6.19 25.66 -7.22
N TYR A 189 5.23 25.15 -6.45
CA TYR A 189 5.45 24.17 -5.39
C TYR A 189 4.39 23.08 -5.38
N TYR A 190 4.75 21.93 -4.82
CA TYR A 190 3.81 20.86 -4.47
C TYR A 190 3.67 20.75 -2.95
N THR A 191 2.63 20.07 -2.51
CA THR A 191 2.38 19.82 -1.09
C THR A 191 2.63 18.37 -0.74
N GLN A 192 3.10 18.16 0.48
CA GLN A 192 3.30 16.83 1.03
C GLN A 192 2.77 16.76 2.46
N SER A 193 1.73 15.95 2.66
CA SER A 193 1.09 15.80 3.97
C SER A 193 1.91 14.91 4.88
N VAL A 194 1.90 15.22 6.18
CA VAL A 194 2.44 14.37 7.23
C VAL A 194 1.27 13.63 7.86
N VAL A 195 1.18 12.34 7.55
CA VAL A 195 0.11 11.46 8.02
C VAL A 195 0.72 10.51 9.05
N THR A 196 0.18 10.53 10.26
CA THR A 196 0.53 9.57 11.30
C THR A 196 -0.51 8.47 11.32
N GLU A 197 -0.05 7.24 11.16
CA GLU A 197 -0.91 6.05 11.20
C GLU A 197 -0.71 5.31 12.52
N HIS A 198 -1.71 4.59 13.01
CA HIS A 198 -1.64 3.71 14.16
C HIS A 198 -2.37 2.40 13.84
N ILE A 199 -1.73 1.26 14.10
CA ILE A 199 -2.30 -0.05 13.81
C ILE A 199 -2.83 -0.65 15.10
N ASN A 200 -4.06 -1.15 15.06
CA ASN A 200 -4.64 -1.99 16.10
C ASN A 200 -4.88 -3.38 15.52
N ILE A 201 -4.40 -4.43 16.18
CA ILE A 201 -4.68 -5.81 15.76
C ILE A 201 -6.12 -6.13 16.18
N ILE A 202 -6.94 -6.61 15.24
CA ILE A 202 -8.32 -7.03 15.52
C ILE A 202 -8.37 -8.53 15.77
N GLU A 203 -7.71 -9.29 14.89
CA GLU A 203 -7.79 -10.76 14.85
C GLU A 203 -6.51 -11.32 14.25
N SER A 204 -5.82 -12.22 14.96
CA SER A 204 -4.75 -13.05 14.39
C SER A 204 -5.35 -14.33 13.81
N ARG A 205 -5.01 -14.64 12.55
CA ARG A 205 -5.56 -15.75 11.76
C ARG A 205 -4.57 -16.86 11.50
N GLY A 206 -3.28 -16.53 11.49
CA GLY A 206 -2.20 -17.48 11.26
C GLY A 206 -0.93 -16.99 11.96
N GLN A 207 -0.13 -17.95 12.42
CA GLN A 207 1.19 -17.70 13.00
C GLN A 207 2.15 -18.84 12.64
N LYS A 208 3.40 -18.51 12.34
CA LYS A 208 4.49 -19.48 12.22
C LYS A 208 5.75 -18.91 12.87
N ASN A 209 6.57 -19.79 13.44
CA ASN A 209 7.94 -19.41 13.82
C ASN A 209 8.76 -19.26 12.54
N TRP A 210 9.59 -18.23 12.49
CA TRP A 210 10.46 -17.99 11.35
C TRP A 210 11.75 -17.30 11.83
N GLY A 211 12.90 -17.90 11.51
CA GLY A 211 14.18 -17.54 12.13
C GLY A 211 14.09 -17.47 13.65
N ASN A 212 14.76 -16.49 14.23
CA ASN A 212 14.60 -16.14 15.65
C ASN A 212 13.46 -15.12 15.85
N GLY A 213 12.25 -15.47 15.43
CA GLY A 213 11.07 -14.63 15.59
C GLY A 213 9.77 -15.36 15.25
N THR A 214 8.68 -14.61 15.24
CA THR A 214 7.36 -15.12 14.89
C THR A 214 6.73 -14.18 13.86
N ILE A 215 6.21 -14.76 12.78
CA ILE A 215 5.39 -14.03 11.82
C ILE A 215 3.91 -14.40 12.03
N LYS A 216 3.07 -13.39 12.03
CA LYS A 216 1.62 -13.50 12.18
C LYS A 216 0.93 -12.80 11.00
N THR A 217 -0.29 -13.21 10.70
CA THR A 217 -1.16 -12.54 9.73
C THR A 217 -2.59 -12.47 10.25
N GLY A 218 -3.35 -11.46 9.84
CA GLY A 218 -4.64 -11.18 10.45
C GLY A 218 -5.36 -9.95 9.96
N LYS A 219 -6.49 -9.64 10.61
CA LYS A 219 -7.20 -8.38 10.43
C LYS A 219 -6.63 -7.32 11.34
N ILE A 220 -6.50 -6.12 10.80
CA ILE A 220 -6.04 -4.95 11.53
C ILE A 220 -6.93 -3.74 11.24
N LEU A 221 -6.90 -2.78 12.15
CA LEU A 221 -7.49 -1.46 11.99
C LEU A 221 -6.38 -0.43 11.91
N ILE A 222 -6.29 0.28 10.78
CA ILE A 222 -5.41 1.43 10.61
C ILE A 222 -6.19 2.67 10.98
N LYS A 223 -5.62 3.49 11.88
CA LYS A 223 -6.10 4.82 12.23
C LYS A 223 -5.14 5.86 11.70
N SER A 224 -5.56 6.69 10.77
CA SER A 224 -4.71 7.69 10.12
C SER A 224 -5.15 9.10 10.50
N ARG A 225 -4.18 9.97 10.80
CA ARG A 225 -4.40 11.38 11.12
C ARG A 225 -3.38 12.24 10.40
N ALA A 226 -3.84 13.15 9.54
CA ALA A 226 -2.99 14.18 8.97
C ALA A 226 -2.99 15.42 9.89
N THR A 227 -1.81 15.77 10.38
CA THR A 227 -1.62 16.87 11.35
C THR A 227 -1.05 18.12 10.72
N GLU A 228 -0.33 17.98 9.62
CA GLU A 228 0.33 19.08 8.93
C GLU A 228 0.64 18.70 7.48
N PHE A 229 1.00 19.68 6.67
CA PHE A 229 1.60 19.48 5.36
C PHE A 229 2.73 20.46 5.12
N GLN A 230 3.65 20.06 4.26
CA GLN A 230 4.82 20.83 3.85
C GLN A 230 4.61 21.35 2.43
N GLN A 231 5.15 22.52 2.13
CA GLN A 231 5.20 23.13 0.81
C GLN A 231 6.64 23.04 0.30
N ILE A 232 6.83 22.45 -0.88
CA ILE A 232 8.15 22.13 -1.44
C ILE A 232 8.20 22.58 -2.90
N THR A 233 9.23 23.33 -3.31
CA THR A 233 9.35 23.81 -4.69
C THR A 233 9.46 22.64 -5.70
N PHE A 234 8.91 22.80 -6.90
CA PHE A 234 9.00 21.76 -7.94
C PHE A 234 10.43 21.55 -8.46
N HIS A 235 11.22 22.63 -8.57
CA HIS A 235 12.53 22.59 -9.22
C HIS A 235 13.68 22.28 -8.27
N SER A 236 13.77 23.05 -7.17
CA SER A 236 14.88 22.91 -6.21
C SER A 236 14.61 21.90 -5.11
N HIS A 237 13.36 21.43 -4.98
CA HIS A 237 12.89 20.62 -3.84
C HIS A 237 13.19 21.27 -2.47
N GLU A 238 13.23 22.60 -2.45
CA GLU A 238 13.48 23.38 -1.24
C GLU A 238 12.21 23.47 -0.40
N PHE A 239 12.37 23.29 0.90
CA PHE A 239 11.29 23.46 1.86
C PHE A 239 10.93 24.94 2.00
N ILE A 240 9.68 25.27 1.68
CA ILE A 240 9.16 26.65 1.75
C ILE A 240 8.54 26.89 3.12
N GLY A 241 7.78 25.92 3.63
CA GLY A 241 7.02 26.10 4.85
C GLY A 241 6.15 24.91 5.19
N ARG A 242 5.53 24.99 6.36
CA ARG A 242 4.66 23.95 6.92
C ARG A 242 3.40 24.60 7.48
N LYS A 243 2.26 23.94 7.28
CA LYS A 243 0.96 24.39 7.75
C LYS A 243 0.25 23.27 8.49
N GLY A 244 -0.44 23.63 9.58
CA GLY A 244 -1.24 22.67 10.35
C GLY A 244 -2.49 22.22 9.59
N LEU A 245 -2.89 20.99 9.85
CA LEU A 245 -4.15 20.39 9.39
C LEU A 245 -4.96 19.96 10.60
N ASN A 246 -6.26 20.22 10.53
CA ASN A 246 -7.21 19.75 11.53
C ASN A 246 -8.26 18.88 10.83
N LEU A 247 -7.87 17.66 10.48
CA LEU A 247 -8.74 16.67 9.86
C LEU A 247 -9.17 15.62 10.87
N PRO A 248 -10.39 15.04 10.72
CA PRO A 248 -10.84 13.96 11.57
C PRO A 248 -9.93 12.72 11.41
N GLU A 249 -9.95 11.83 12.40
CA GLU A 249 -9.25 10.55 12.29
C GLU A 249 -9.96 9.63 11.29
N GLN A 250 -9.21 9.08 10.33
CA GLN A 250 -9.70 8.06 9.41
C GLN A 250 -9.42 6.67 9.94
N LYS A 251 -10.34 5.74 9.65
CA LYS A 251 -10.29 4.35 10.11
C LYS A 251 -10.48 3.42 8.93
N MET A 252 -9.54 2.50 8.73
CA MET A 252 -9.59 1.50 7.67
C MET A 252 -9.33 0.12 8.25
N GLN A 253 -10.29 -0.80 8.09
CA GLN A 253 -10.07 -2.21 8.39
C GLN A 253 -9.49 -2.92 7.17
N THR A 254 -8.37 -3.59 7.35
CA THR A 254 -7.63 -4.26 6.28
C THR A 254 -6.94 -5.53 6.79
N LEU A 255 -6.23 -6.22 5.91
CA LEU A 255 -5.37 -7.34 6.24
C LEU A 255 -3.93 -6.89 6.42
N GLY A 256 -3.25 -7.51 7.36
CA GLY A 256 -1.86 -7.23 7.69
C GLY A 256 -1.10 -8.49 8.03
N THR A 257 0.19 -8.46 7.72
CA THR A 257 1.17 -9.45 8.15
C THR A 257 2.23 -8.73 8.95
N TRP A 258 2.63 -9.29 10.08
CA TRP A 258 3.63 -8.68 10.94
C TRP A 258 4.61 -9.69 11.49
N PHE A 259 5.88 -9.28 11.49
CA PHE A 259 6.99 -10.06 12.02
C PHE A 259 7.45 -9.46 13.34
N ILE A 260 7.52 -10.31 14.35
CA ILE A 260 7.93 -10.00 15.72
C ILE A 260 9.28 -10.71 15.93
N PRO A 261 10.41 -9.99 15.91
CA PRO A 261 11.70 -10.57 16.25
C PRO A 261 11.75 -10.97 17.73
N ASN A 262 12.71 -11.83 18.10
CA ASN A 262 12.88 -12.27 19.48
C ASN A 262 13.04 -11.07 20.44
N SER A 263 12.35 -11.12 21.57
CA SER A 263 12.38 -10.06 22.60
C SER A 263 13.77 -9.77 23.15
N ASN A 264 14.69 -10.73 23.09
CA ASN A 264 16.06 -10.58 23.57
C ASN A 264 16.92 -9.68 22.67
N PHE A 265 16.46 -9.36 21.45
CA PHE A 265 17.23 -8.51 20.54
C PHE A 265 17.26 -7.05 20.99
N LEU A 266 16.17 -6.53 21.53
CA LEU A 266 16.11 -5.14 22.01
C LEU A 266 17.15 -4.86 23.10
N PRO A 267 17.21 -5.60 24.23
CA PRO A 267 18.19 -5.33 25.27
C PRO A 267 19.63 -5.53 24.79
N PHE A 268 19.88 -6.48 23.87
CA PHE A 268 21.20 -6.67 23.27
C PHE A 268 21.61 -5.50 22.37
N VAL A 269 20.72 -5.10 21.44
CA VAL A 269 21.01 -4.04 20.45
C VAL A 269 21.13 -2.68 21.11
N GLU A 270 20.21 -2.32 22.02
CA GLU A 270 20.24 -1.01 22.68
C GLU A 270 21.21 -0.98 23.88
N GLY A 271 21.38 -2.10 24.59
CA GLY A 271 22.22 -2.18 25.79
C GLY A 271 23.68 -2.50 25.49
N GLU A 272 23.96 -3.55 24.71
CA GLU A 272 25.34 -3.99 24.44
C GLU A 272 25.94 -3.25 23.25
N LEU A 273 25.19 -3.16 22.13
CA LEU A 273 25.69 -2.52 20.91
C LEU A 273 25.50 -1.00 20.91
N GLN A 274 24.69 -0.44 21.82
CA GLN A 274 24.38 1.00 21.88
C GLN A 274 23.79 1.54 20.56
N LEU A 275 23.04 0.70 19.85
CA LEU A 275 22.39 1.00 18.57
C LEU A 275 20.88 1.18 18.76
N SER A 276 20.18 1.88 17.85
CA SER A 276 18.73 2.07 17.97
C SER A 276 17.95 0.95 17.29
N TYR A 277 17.44 0.02 18.09
CA TYR A 277 16.70 -1.15 17.59
C TYR A 277 15.53 -0.78 16.66
N PHE A 278 14.78 0.28 16.99
CA PHE A 278 13.72 0.82 16.13
C PHE A 278 14.22 1.26 14.75
N SER A 279 15.37 1.93 14.68
CA SER A 279 15.97 2.37 13.41
C SER A 279 16.39 1.20 12.53
N GLY A 280 16.91 0.11 13.12
CA GLY A 280 17.23 -1.11 12.39
C GLY A 280 15.98 -1.82 11.84
N LEU A 281 14.92 -1.95 12.64
CA LEU A 281 13.65 -2.50 12.14
C LEU A 281 13.04 -1.64 11.03
N LYS A 282 13.14 -0.31 11.14
CA LYS A 282 12.65 0.61 10.11
C LYS A 282 13.41 0.46 8.79
N ALA A 283 14.72 0.23 8.86
CA ALA A 283 15.53 -0.08 7.69
C ALA A 283 15.06 -1.38 7.00
N ILE A 284 14.92 -2.49 7.76
CA ILE A 284 14.44 -3.78 7.23
C ILE A 284 13.05 -3.62 6.62
N LYS A 285 12.13 -2.95 7.33
CA LYS A 285 10.79 -2.63 6.85
C LYS A 285 10.83 -1.96 5.47
N ASN A 286 11.65 -0.92 5.32
CA ASN A 286 11.72 -0.13 4.10
C ASN A 286 12.14 -0.98 2.90
N VAL A 287 13.08 -1.91 3.12
CA VAL A 287 13.53 -2.83 2.07
C VAL A 287 12.42 -3.81 1.70
N LEU A 288 11.78 -4.45 2.69
CA LEU A 288 10.66 -5.37 2.47
C LEU A 288 9.53 -4.72 1.67
N GLU A 289 9.15 -3.49 2.03
CA GLU A 289 8.15 -2.72 1.31
C GLU A 289 8.59 -2.40 -0.13
N SER A 290 9.88 -2.11 -0.34
CA SER A 290 10.42 -1.79 -1.67
C SER A 290 10.53 -2.98 -2.62
N ILE A 291 10.75 -4.20 -2.10
CA ILE A 291 10.93 -5.42 -2.90
C ILE A 291 9.63 -6.22 -3.08
N LEU A 292 8.57 -5.88 -2.34
CA LEU A 292 7.28 -6.55 -2.46
C LEU A 292 6.73 -6.62 -3.91
N PRO A 293 6.94 -5.61 -4.79
CA PRO A 293 6.56 -5.70 -6.19
C PRO A 293 7.24 -6.85 -6.97
N LEU A 294 8.34 -7.43 -6.48
CA LEU A 294 8.95 -8.63 -7.07
C LEU A 294 8.10 -9.90 -6.85
N TYR A 295 7.22 -9.88 -5.85
CA TYR A 295 6.40 -11.04 -5.46
C TYR A 295 4.95 -10.88 -5.90
N THR A 296 4.54 -9.66 -6.24
CA THR A 296 3.16 -9.32 -6.52
C THR A 296 3.10 -8.39 -7.72
N MET A 297 2.22 -8.64 -8.70
CA MET A 297 1.90 -7.65 -9.73
C MET A 297 1.17 -6.47 -9.09
N SER A 298 1.93 -5.60 -8.45
CA SER A 298 1.45 -4.48 -7.65
C SER A 298 1.89 -3.18 -8.27
N GLU A 299 1.01 -2.18 -8.26
CA GLU A 299 1.50 -0.81 -8.18
C GLU A 299 2.08 -0.60 -6.78
N GLN A 300 3.28 -0.03 -6.68
CA GLN A 300 4.04 0.20 -5.44
C GLN A 300 3.23 0.86 -4.29
N LYS A 301 2.05 1.43 -4.58
CA LYS A 301 1.11 2.07 -3.66
C LYS A 301 0.03 1.13 -3.07
N GLY A 302 0.09 -0.17 -3.36
CA GLY A 302 -0.88 -1.18 -2.89
C GLY A 302 -0.62 -1.71 -1.48
N CYS A 303 0.59 -1.49 -0.95
CA CYS A 303 1.02 -1.95 0.36
C CYS A 303 1.54 -0.77 1.19
N LEU A 304 1.39 -0.85 2.51
CA LEU A 304 1.97 0.07 3.49
C LEU A 304 2.83 -0.71 4.47
N GLY A 305 4.01 -0.20 4.79
CA GLY A 305 4.88 -0.80 5.79
C GLY A 305 5.10 0.10 7.01
N LYS A 306 5.08 -0.49 8.22
CA LYS A 306 5.23 0.26 9.48
C LYS A 306 5.98 -0.53 10.55
N VAL A 307 6.68 0.17 11.44
CA VAL A 307 7.24 -0.40 12.68
C VAL A 307 6.49 0.17 13.87
N GLN A 308 5.95 -0.69 14.73
CA GLN A 308 5.32 -0.30 16.00
C GLN A 308 5.23 -1.50 16.95
N PRO A 309 4.89 -1.30 18.23
CA PRO A 309 4.58 -2.40 19.14
C PRO A 309 3.34 -3.18 18.68
N ASP A 310 3.34 -4.50 18.94
CA ASP A 310 2.16 -5.35 18.90
C ASP A 310 1.36 -5.28 20.21
N ASP A 311 0.33 -6.12 20.34
CA ASP A 311 -0.53 -6.16 21.53
C ASP A 311 0.23 -6.56 22.81
N ASP A 312 1.35 -7.29 22.68
CA ASP A 312 2.23 -7.69 23.79
C ASP A 312 3.31 -6.64 24.09
N GLY A 313 3.28 -5.48 23.41
CA GLY A 313 4.26 -4.40 23.55
C GLY A 313 5.60 -4.66 22.85
N LYS A 314 5.72 -5.71 22.04
CA LYS A 314 6.95 -6.06 21.31
C LYS A 314 6.98 -5.34 19.97
N LEU A 315 8.09 -4.69 19.64
CA LEU A 315 8.25 -4.04 18.34
C LEU A 315 8.18 -5.07 17.20
N ALA A 316 7.33 -4.76 16.21
CA ALA A 316 7.10 -5.59 15.04
C ALA A 316 7.15 -4.78 13.75
N ILE A 317 7.53 -5.46 12.67
CA ILE A 317 7.47 -4.93 11.30
C ILE A 317 6.13 -5.37 10.70
N PHE A 318 5.28 -4.42 10.32
CA PHE A 318 3.99 -4.63 9.69
C PHE A 318 4.07 -4.36 8.19
N LEU A 319 3.47 -5.24 7.39
CA LEU A 319 3.21 -5.10 5.95
C LEU A 319 1.71 -5.27 5.73
N LEU A 320 1.05 -4.24 5.19
CA LEU A 320 -0.39 -4.07 5.22
C LEU A 320 -0.95 -3.81 3.83
N ASP A 321 -2.15 -4.32 3.57
CA ASP A 321 -2.88 -3.93 2.37
C ASP A 321 -3.40 -2.48 2.52
N ALA A 322 -3.07 -1.61 1.55
CA ALA A 322 -3.49 -0.21 1.52
C ALA A 322 -4.96 -0.01 1.11
N TYR A 323 -5.78 -1.06 1.21
CA TYR A 323 -7.15 -1.11 0.71
C TYR A 323 -8.09 -1.79 1.72
N PRO A 324 -9.32 -1.28 1.91
CA PRO A 324 -10.30 -1.88 2.80
C PRO A 324 -10.58 -3.35 2.48
N GLY A 325 -10.57 -4.19 3.52
CA GLY A 325 -10.80 -5.63 3.39
C GLY A 325 -9.65 -6.44 2.79
N GLY A 326 -8.58 -5.78 2.34
CA GLY A 326 -7.37 -6.40 1.78
C GLY A 326 -7.47 -6.82 0.31
N LEU A 327 -6.37 -6.66 -0.41
CA LEU A 327 -6.20 -7.11 -1.80
C LEU A 327 -5.32 -8.37 -1.92
N GLY A 328 -4.66 -8.80 -0.83
CA GLY A 328 -3.86 -10.02 -0.79
C GLY A 328 -2.35 -9.78 -0.78
N TYR A 329 -1.87 -8.54 -0.67
CA TYR A 329 -0.43 -8.26 -0.52
C TYR A 329 0.08 -8.73 0.83
N ALA A 330 -0.68 -8.47 1.91
CA ALA A 330 -0.37 -8.96 3.24
C ALA A 330 -0.28 -10.51 3.27
N GLU A 331 -1.22 -11.20 2.62
CA GLU A 331 -1.20 -12.66 2.53
C GLU A 331 0.01 -13.17 1.73
N THR A 332 0.33 -12.51 0.61
CA THR A 332 1.53 -12.85 -0.17
C THR A 332 2.80 -12.65 0.65
N SER A 333 2.90 -11.54 1.38
CA SER A 333 4.02 -11.27 2.31
C SER A 333 4.16 -12.33 3.39
N TYR A 334 3.06 -12.93 3.86
CA TYR A 334 3.11 -14.02 4.84
C TYR A 334 3.64 -15.33 4.23
N ASN A 335 3.17 -15.65 3.02
CA ASN A 335 3.52 -16.88 2.32
C ASN A 335 4.96 -16.85 1.79
N GLN A 336 5.41 -15.70 1.28
CA GLN A 336 6.74 -15.51 0.66
C GLN A 336 7.76 -14.86 1.61
N PHE A 337 7.44 -14.75 2.89
CA PHE A 337 8.25 -14.02 3.86
C PHE A 337 9.72 -14.47 3.90
N ASP A 338 9.94 -15.78 3.81
CA ASP A 338 11.24 -16.41 3.84
C ASP A 338 12.16 -15.86 2.73
N GLN A 339 11.67 -15.81 1.49
CA GLN A 339 12.41 -15.29 0.34
C GLN A 339 12.57 -13.76 0.43
N MET A 340 11.51 -13.05 0.84
CA MET A 340 11.55 -11.60 1.01
C MET A 340 12.63 -11.17 2.01
N MET A 341 12.73 -11.85 3.15
CA MET A 341 13.73 -11.53 4.17
C MET A 341 15.16 -11.84 3.72
N LEU A 342 15.36 -12.93 2.95
CA LEU A 342 16.67 -13.24 2.37
C LEU A 342 17.11 -12.14 1.40
N HIS A 343 16.26 -11.75 0.45
CA HIS A 343 16.57 -10.66 -0.47
C HIS A 343 16.80 -9.33 0.26
N ALA A 344 15.99 -9.03 1.28
CA ALA A 344 16.19 -7.83 2.10
C ALA A 344 17.57 -7.83 2.77
N SER A 345 18.01 -8.98 3.28
CA SER A 345 19.34 -9.15 3.89
C SER A 345 20.48 -8.95 2.89
N GLU A 346 20.35 -9.50 1.68
CA GLU A 346 21.32 -9.33 0.60
C GLU A 346 21.45 -7.87 0.18
N ILE A 347 20.32 -7.18 -0.06
CA ILE A 347 20.30 -5.77 -0.43
C ILE A 347 20.99 -4.90 0.61
N ILE A 348 20.67 -5.11 1.90
CA ILE A 348 21.26 -4.33 2.98
C ILE A 348 22.76 -4.63 3.09
N SER A 349 23.17 -5.89 3.03
CA SER A 349 24.57 -6.29 3.24
C SER A 349 25.49 -5.94 2.07
N ASN A 350 25.00 -6.05 0.82
CA ASN A 350 25.81 -5.83 -0.38
C ASN A 350 25.88 -4.37 -0.81
N CYS A 351 25.07 -3.49 -0.22
CA CYS A 351 25.17 -2.06 -0.49
C CYS A 351 26.50 -1.51 0.05
N SER A 352 27.21 -0.69 -0.72
CA SER A 352 28.51 -0.11 -0.31
C SER A 352 28.41 1.11 0.61
N CYS A 353 27.21 1.64 0.86
CA CYS A 353 27.04 2.81 1.71
C CYS A 353 27.33 2.50 3.20
N HIS A 354 27.80 3.50 3.95
CA HIS A 354 28.07 3.36 5.39
C HIS A 354 26.77 3.44 6.21
N ASP A 355 26.06 4.57 6.15
CA ASP A 355 24.94 4.86 7.05
C ASP A 355 23.57 4.36 6.53
N GLY A 356 23.49 4.06 5.24
CA GLY A 356 22.24 3.78 4.53
C GLY A 356 21.93 4.81 3.45
N CYS A 357 21.40 4.34 2.32
CA CYS A 357 21.07 5.19 1.19
C CYS A 357 19.68 4.82 0.62
N PRO A 358 19.11 5.65 -0.29
CA PRO A 358 17.91 5.30 -1.05
C PRO A 358 17.99 3.95 -1.74
N SER A 359 19.20 3.49 -2.07
CA SER A 359 19.44 2.23 -2.74
C SER A 359 19.53 1.02 -1.81
N CYS A 360 19.33 1.19 -0.50
CA CYS A 360 19.18 0.07 0.44
C CYS A 360 18.05 0.28 1.43
N ILE A 361 18.14 1.26 2.34
CA ILE A 361 17.25 1.35 3.51
C ILE A 361 16.35 2.59 3.54
N HIS A 362 16.58 3.59 2.68
CA HIS A 362 15.73 4.78 2.64
C HIS A 362 14.59 4.61 1.64
N GLN A 363 13.39 5.05 2.03
CA GLN A 363 12.32 5.28 1.07
C GLN A 363 12.52 6.63 0.38
N MET A 364 12.32 6.67 -0.94
CA MET A 364 12.42 7.90 -1.74
C MET A 364 11.46 9.01 -1.27
N TYR A 365 10.40 8.64 -0.52
CA TYR A 365 9.43 9.56 0.03
C TYR A 365 9.53 9.59 1.56
N MET A 366 9.99 10.74 2.07
CA MET A 366 9.84 11.24 3.44
C MET A 366 10.81 10.78 4.53
N PHE A 367 11.42 11.79 5.14
CA PHE A 367 11.54 11.85 6.59
C PHE A 367 10.53 12.89 7.07
N ALA A 368 9.56 12.51 7.90
CA ALA A 368 9.02 13.49 8.83
C ALA A 368 10.21 13.94 9.71
N SER A 369 10.38 15.25 9.92
CA SER A 369 11.58 15.83 10.55
C SER A 369 11.91 15.28 11.94
N ASN A 370 10.97 14.56 12.58
CA ASN A 370 11.07 14.06 13.95
C ASN A 370 11.17 12.53 14.06
N ASP A 371 11.13 11.81 12.94
CA ASP A 371 11.13 10.35 12.96
C ASP A 371 12.57 9.84 12.95
N LYS A 372 12.94 8.94 13.87
CA LYS A 372 14.28 8.35 13.90
C LYS A 372 14.62 7.79 12.51
N LYS A 373 15.78 8.19 11.99
CA LYS A 373 16.26 7.74 10.68
C LYS A 373 16.52 6.22 10.75
N PRO A 374 16.20 5.47 9.68
CA PRO A 374 16.58 4.07 9.61
C PRO A 374 18.12 3.97 9.63
N ASP A 375 18.63 2.88 10.18
CA ASP A 375 20.07 2.70 10.37
C ASP A 375 20.54 1.37 9.80
N LYS A 376 21.54 1.41 8.91
CA LYS A 376 22.01 0.24 8.18
C LYS A 376 22.75 -0.74 9.10
N GLN A 377 23.66 -0.24 9.92
CA GLN A 377 24.48 -1.06 10.79
C GLN A 377 23.61 -1.85 11.77
N THR A 378 22.62 -1.18 12.37
CA THR A 378 21.64 -1.82 13.25
C THR A 378 20.83 -2.88 12.51
N ALA A 379 20.40 -2.60 11.27
CA ALA A 379 19.67 -3.58 10.47
C ALA A 379 20.48 -4.85 10.22
N ILE A 380 21.77 -4.73 9.89
CA ILE A 380 22.69 -5.86 9.68
C ILE A 380 22.80 -6.70 10.95
N GLU A 381 23.00 -6.08 12.11
CA GLU A 381 23.11 -6.83 13.37
C GLU A 381 21.80 -7.55 13.73
N ILE A 382 20.65 -6.89 13.54
CA ILE A 382 19.34 -7.53 13.72
C ILE A 382 19.16 -8.72 12.76
N LEU A 383 19.53 -8.58 11.48
CA LEU A 383 19.42 -9.66 10.50
C LEU A 383 20.31 -10.85 10.86
N LYS A 384 21.56 -10.61 11.29
CA LYS A 384 22.44 -11.67 11.79
C LYS A 384 21.77 -12.44 12.93
N LEU A 385 21.21 -11.74 13.91
CA LEU A 385 20.50 -12.35 15.03
C LEU A 385 19.27 -13.16 14.58
N ILE A 386 18.53 -12.66 13.59
CA ILE A 386 17.37 -13.35 13.00
C ILE A 386 17.78 -14.69 12.35
N PHE A 387 18.88 -14.70 11.60
CA PHE A 387 19.34 -15.87 10.81
C PHE A 387 20.30 -16.81 11.55
N GLN A 388 20.73 -16.48 12.77
CA GLN A 388 21.70 -17.30 13.55
C GLN A 388 21.22 -18.73 13.90
N ASN A 389 19.95 -19.08 13.69
CA ASN A 389 19.38 -20.42 13.95
C ASN A 389 18.59 -21.02 12.78
N THR A 390 18.76 -20.54 11.54
CA THR A 390 18.14 -21.14 10.34
C THR A 390 18.95 -22.27 9.73
#